data_AF-A0A938MTU6-F1
#
_entry.id   AF-A0A938MTU6-F1
#
_cell.length_a   1.000
_cell.length_b   1.000
_cell.length_c   1.000
_cell.angle_alpha   90.00
_cell.angle_beta   90.00
_cell.angle_gamma   90.00
#
_symmetry.space_group_name_H-M   'P 1'
#
loop_
_entity.id
_entity.type
_entity.pdbx_description
1 polymer ?
#
loop_
_entity_poly.entity_id
_entity_poly.type
_entity_poly.pdbx_seq_one_letter_code
_entity_poly.pdbx_strand_id
1 'polypeptide(L)'
;MTWTNVRLVFTREVRDQLRDRRTLFTIAVLPLLLYPLLGMAFLQVSQFMHEQPAVVRLVGADELPADPPLLDGTRFHASWCGPDESRLLELKLEGA
;
A
#
# COMPACT_ATOMS: atom_id res chain seq x y z
N MET A 1 -45.92 -27.76 -3.17
CA MET A 1 -45.87 -26.36 -3.65
C MET A 1 -45.56 -26.38 -5.14
N THR A 2 -46.34 -25.70 -5.96
CA THR A 2 -46.20 -25.75 -7.42
C THR A 2 -45.08 -24.79 -7.86
N TRP A 3 -43.99 -25.34 -8.39
CA TRP A 3 -42.83 -24.58 -8.91
C TRP A 3 -43.20 -23.52 -9.95
N THR A 4 -44.29 -23.75 -10.70
CA THR A 4 -44.85 -22.81 -11.68
C THR A 4 -45.26 -21.49 -11.04
N ASN A 5 -45.89 -21.53 -9.85
CA ASN A 5 -46.34 -20.32 -9.15
C ASN A 5 -45.14 -19.51 -8.63
N VAL A 6 -44.13 -20.19 -8.09
CA VAL A 6 -42.89 -19.55 -7.63
C VAL A 6 -42.17 -18.84 -8.79
N ARG A 7 -42.06 -19.50 -9.95
CA ARG A 7 -41.43 -18.93 -11.15
C ARG A 7 -42.18 -17.69 -11.67
N LEU A 8 -43.52 -17.71 -11.63
CA LEU A 8 -44.34 -16.56 -12.03
C LEU A 8 -44.11 -15.34 -11.12
N VAL A 9 -44.09 -15.56 -9.80
CA VAL A 9 -43.83 -14.48 -8.84
C VAL A 9 -42.40 -13.94 -9.00
N PHE A 10 -41.40 -14.83 -9.10
CA PHE A 10 -40.00 -14.44 -9.27
C PHE A 10 -39.76 -13.60 -10.52
N THR A 11 -40.28 -14.03 -11.67
CA THR A 11 -40.09 -13.28 -12.92
C THR A 11 -40.75 -11.91 -12.91
N ARG A 12 -41.91 -11.78 -12.25
CA ARG A 12 -42.55 -10.48 -12.04
C ARG A 12 -41.68 -9.57 -11.16
N GLU A 13 -41.20 -10.09 -10.03
CA GLU A 13 -40.39 -9.32 -9.07
C GLU A 13 -39.06 -8.87 -9.68
N VAL A 14 -38.36 -9.76 -10.38
CA VAL A 14 -37.11 -9.42 -11.08
C VAL A 14 -37.38 -8.36 -12.14
N ARG A 15 -38.47 -8.46 -12.91
CA ARG A 15 -38.80 -7.42 -13.90
C ARG A 15 -39.12 -6.09 -13.24
N ASP A 16 -39.74 -6.10 -12.07
CA ASP A 16 -40.08 -4.90 -11.32
C ASP A 16 -38.81 -4.22 -10.76
N GLN A 17 -37.93 -4.99 -10.14
CA GLN A 17 -36.59 -4.55 -9.73
C GLN A 17 -35.76 -4.03 -10.91
N LEU A 18 -35.81 -4.70 -12.07
CA LEU A 18 -35.07 -4.26 -13.26
C LEU A 18 -35.58 -2.91 -13.81
N ARG A 19 -36.85 -2.55 -13.53
CA ARG A 19 -37.41 -1.24 -13.91
C ARG A 19 -37.05 -0.15 -12.92
N ASP A 20 -36.77 -0.51 -11.67
CA ASP A 20 -36.25 0.45 -10.72
C ASP A 20 -34.77 0.73 -10.95
N ARG A 21 -34.52 1.63 -11.90
CA ARG A 21 -33.18 2.12 -12.25
C ARG A 21 -32.43 2.71 -11.06
N ARG A 22 -33.12 3.23 -10.03
CA ARG A 22 -32.46 3.80 -8.83
C ARG A 22 -31.85 2.69 -7.98
N THR A 23 -32.60 1.60 -7.82
CA THR A 23 -32.16 0.42 -7.08
C THR A 23 -31.08 -0.34 -7.84
N LEU A 24 -31.27 -0.61 -9.14
CA LEU A 24 -30.23 -1.24 -9.95
C LEU A 24 -28.93 -0.43 -10.02
N PHE A 25 -29.02 0.89 -10.13
CA PHE A 25 -27.85 1.75 -10.13
C PHE A 25 -27.08 1.62 -8.81
N THR A 26 -27.78 1.66 -7.68
CA THR A 26 -27.17 1.55 -6.35
C THR A 26 -26.58 0.17 -6.08
N ILE A 27 -27.20 -0.91 -6.57
CA ILE A 27 -26.73 -2.29 -6.31
C ILE A 27 -25.61 -2.68 -7.25
N ALA A 28 -25.64 -2.28 -8.52
CA ALA A 28 -24.67 -2.72 -9.53
C ALA A 28 -23.65 -1.64 -9.88
N VAL A 29 -24.10 -0.43 -10.19
CA VAL A 29 -23.23 0.63 -10.73
C VAL A 29 -22.42 1.30 -9.62
N LEU A 30 -23.07 1.65 -8.51
CA LEU A 30 -22.41 2.33 -7.39
C LEU A 30 -21.24 1.49 -6.83
N PRO A 31 -21.34 0.18 -6.56
CA PRO A 31 -20.20 -0.59 -6.05
C PRO A 31 -19.11 -0.75 -7.11
N LEU A 32 -19.48 -0.92 -8.37
CA LEU A 32 -18.53 -1.03 -9.48
C LEU A 32 -17.69 0.25 -9.65
N LEU A 33 -18.23 1.42 -9.32
CA LEU A 33 -17.49 2.69 -9.34
C LEU A 33 -16.79 2.98 -8.02
N LEU A 34 -17.52 2.85 -6.90
CA LEU A 34 -17.07 3.28 -5.59
C LEU A 34 -15.97 2.38 -5.04
N TYR A 35 -16.07 1.05 -5.20
CA TYR A 35 -15.10 0.13 -4.61
C TYR A 35 -13.72 0.24 -5.27
N PRO A 36 -13.59 0.31 -6.61
CA PRO A 36 -12.30 0.57 -7.22
C PRO A 36 -11.73 1.93 -6.85
N LEU A 37 -12.57 2.97 -6.77
CA LEU A 37 -12.12 4.29 -6.35
C LEU A 37 -11.57 4.28 -4.92
N LEU A 38 -12.28 3.63 -4.00
CA LEU A 38 -11.83 3.47 -2.62
C LEU A 38 -10.56 2.63 -2.54
N GLY A 39 -10.47 1.56 -3.33
CA GLY A 39 -9.27 0.73 -3.42
C GLY A 39 -8.06 1.52 -3.93
N MET A 40 -8.22 2.33 -4.98
CA MET A 40 -7.17 3.22 -5.47
C MET A 40 -6.75 4.24 -4.42
N ALA A 41 -7.70 4.86 -3.71
CA ALA A 41 -7.38 5.77 -2.62
C ALA A 41 -6.58 5.08 -1.50
N PHE A 42 -6.95 3.84 -1.16
CA PHE A 42 -6.23 3.05 -0.16
C PHE A 42 -4.80 2.70 -0.60
N LEU A 43 -4.62 2.30 -1.86
CA LEU A 43 -3.31 2.03 -2.45
C LEU A 43 -2.44 3.29 -2.48
N GLN A 44 -3.00 4.46 -2.81
CA GLN A 44 -2.29 5.74 -2.76
C GLN A 44 -1.79 6.05 -1.34
N VAL A 45 -2.67 5.96 -0.33
CA VAL A 45 -2.28 6.19 1.08
C VAL A 45 -1.19 5.20 1.51
N SER A 46 -1.32 3.92 1.13
CA SER A 46 -0.31 2.91 1.43
C SER A 46 1.04 3.25 0.82
N GLN A 47 1.10 3.79 -0.41
CA GLN A 47 2.36 4.25 -1.01
C GLN A 47 3.02 5.37 -0.22
N PHE A 48 2.25 6.31 0.35
CA PHE A 48 2.80 7.36 1.22
C PHE A 48 3.30 6.84 2.57
N MET A 49 2.75 5.72 3.06
CA MET A 49 3.21 5.08 4.29
C MET A 49 4.45 4.21 4.08
N HIS A 50 4.94 4.03 2.85
CA HIS A 50 6.21 3.32 2.65
C HIS A 50 7.36 4.15 3.22
N GLU A 51 8.16 3.50 4.05
CA GLU A 51 9.36 4.07 4.63
C GLU A 51 10.35 4.41 3.51
N GLN A 52 10.63 5.70 3.31
CA GLN A 52 11.66 6.13 2.38
C GLN A 52 13.02 6.08 3.08
N PRO A 53 14.08 5.57 2.41
CA PRO A 53 15.41 5.55 3.00
C PRO A 53 15.87 6.99 3.29
N ALA A 54 16.26 7.25 4.53
CA ALA A 54 16.84 8.52 4.93
C ALA A 54 18.27 8.60 4.40
N VAL A 55 18.57 9.66 3.64
CA VAL A 55 19.92 9.92 3.17
C VAL A 55 20.71 10.58 4.31
N VAL A 56 21.66 9.85 4.88
CA VAL A 56 22.54 10.33 5.95
C VAL A 56 23.88 10.71 5.33
N ARG A 57 24.26 11.98 5.48
CA ARG A 57 25.57 12.45 5.07
C ARG A 57 26.55 12.33 6.23
N LEU A 58 27.69 11.69 5.99
CA LEU A 58 28.75 11.54 6.98
C LEU A 58 29.95 12.38 6.54
N VAL A 59 30.33 13.32 7.40
CA VAL A 59 31.42 14.28 7.16
C VAL A 59 32.61 13.87 8.02
N GLY A 60 33.81 13.88 7.45
CA GLY A 60 35.03 13.49 8.17
C GLY A 60 35.15 11.98 8.37
N ALA A 61 34.72 11.20 7.38
CA ALA A 61 34.83 9.74 7.41
C ALA A 61 36.29 9.26 7.58
N ASP A 62 37.26 10.06 7.15
CA ASP A 62 38.69 9.74 7.22
C ASP A 62 39.26 9.79 8.66
N GLU A 63 38.59 10.49 9.58
CA GLU A 63 39.05 10.65 10.97
C GLU A 63 38.47 9.57 11.92
N LEU A 64 37.75 8.59 11.38
CA LEU A 64 37.14 7.54 12.18
C LEU A 64 38.20 6.61 12.81
N PRO A 65 38.10 6.31 14.12
CA PRO A 65 38.97 5.33 14.76
C PRO A 65 38.72 3.94 14.17
N ALA A 66 39.79 3.15 14.03
CA ALA A 66 39.71 1.79 13.47
C ALA A 66 38.94 0.80 14.38
N ASP A 67 38.89 1.07 15.69
CA ASP A 67 38.19 0.23 16.66
C ASP A 67 37.42 1.13 17.67
N PRO A 68 36.09 0.93 17.85
CA PRO A 68 35.22 0.01 17.12
C PRO A 68 34.89 0.49 15.70
N PRO A 69 34.83 -0.42 14.70
CA PRO A 69 34.48 -0.04 13.34
C PRO A 69 33.03 0.46 13.27
N LEU A 70 32.86 1.71 12.84
CA LEU A 70 31.54 2.32 12.64
C LEU A 70 30.96 1.99 11.25
N LEU A 71 31.82 1.89 10.24
CA LEU A 71 31.47 1.69 8.84
C LEU A 71 32.03 0.37 8.32
N ASP A 72 31.23 -0.30 7.50
CA ASP A 72 31.65 -1.40 6.62
C ASP A 72 31.45 -0.93 5.17
N GLY A 73 32.50 -0.31 4.62
CA GLY A 73 32.45 0.38 3.33
C GLY A 73 31.47 1.56 3.34
N THR A 74 30.36 1.43 2.62
CA THR A 74 29.33 2.48 2.49
C THR A 74 28.09 2.21 3.35
N ARG A 75 28.19 1.33 4.35
CA ARG A 75 27.11 0.98 5.28
C ARG A 75 27.59 1.10 6.72
N PHE A 76 26.66 1.25 7.66
CA PHE A 76 26.99 1.10 9.08
C PHE A 76 27.34 -0.36 9.39
N HIS A 77 28.28 -0.56 10.30
CA HIS A 77 28.64 -1.89 10.77
C HIS A 77 27.46 -2.54 11.51
N ALA A 78 27.28 -3.86 11.33
CA ALA A 78 26.12 -4.60 11.82
C ALA A 78 25.93 -4.59 13.35
N SER A 79 26.98 -4.25 14.10
CA SER A 79 26.90 -4.08 15.56
C SER A 79 26.09 -2.85 15.99
N TRP A 80 25.98 -1.84 15.12
CA TRP A 80 25.32 -0.57 15.41
C TRP A 80 24.00 -0.39 14.66
N CYS A 81 23.84 -1.08 13.53
CA CYS A 81 22.67 -0.98 12.68
C CYS A 81 22.23 -2.37 12.24
N GLY A 82 21.01 -2.76 12.61
CA GLY A 82 20.44 -4.05 12.22
C GLY A 82 20.23 -4.16 10.70
N PRO A 83 20.04 -5.38 10.17
CA PRO A 83 19.84 -5.58 8.73
C PRO A 83 18.61 -4.83 8.18
N ASP A 84 17.55 -4.67 8.97
CA ASP A 84 16.33 -3.97 8.56
C ASP A 84 16.52 -2.44 8.54
N GLU A 85 17.16 -1.89 9.57
CA GLU A 85 17.48 -0.45 9.68
C GLU A 85 18.48 0.00 8.61
N SER A 86 19.44 -0.86 8.25
CA SER A 86 20.44 -0.57 7.22
C SER A 86 19.83 -0.38 5.82
N ARG A 87 18.63 -0.92 5.56
CA ARG A 87 17.90 -0.72 4.30
C ARG A 87 17.21 0.65 4.24
N LEU A 88 16.98 1.27 5.38
CA LEU A 88 16.35 2.57 5.52
C LEU A 88 17.38 3.72 5.57
N LEU A 89 18.67 3.44 5.43
CA LEU A 89 19.74 4.43 5.53
C LEU A 89 20.62 4.39 4.27
N GLU A 90 20.70 5.50 3.55
CA GLU A 90 21.64 5.69 2.44
C GLU A 90 22.78 6.61 2.89
N LEU A 91 24.00 6.08 2.98
CA LEU A 91 25.16 6.86 3.42
C LEU A 91 25.87 7.54 2.26
N LYS A 92 26.06 8.86 2.40
CA LYS A 92 26.92 9.65 1.52
C LYS A 92 28.10 10.17 2.31
N LEU A 93 29.28 9.65 1.98
CA LEU A 93 30.56 10.07 2.56
C LEU A 93 31.04 11.32 1.83
N GLU A 94 31.37 12.38 2.57
CA GLU A 94 31.98 13.59 2.02
C GLU A 94 33.39 13.78 2.62
N GLY A 95 34.38 13.84 1.73
CA GLY A 95 35.80 13.78 2.06
C GLY A 95 36.40 12.43 1.62
N ALA A 96 36.81 12.36 0.36
CA ALA A 96 37.74 11.37 -0.17
C ALA A 96 38.82 12.13 -0.94
#